data_AF-W2SN01-F1
#
_entry.id   AF-W2SN01-F1
#
_cell.length_a   1.000
_cell.length_b   1.000
_cell.length_c   1.000
_cell.angle_alpha   90.00
_cell.angle_beta   90.00
_cell.angle_gamma   90.00
#
_symmetry.space_group_name_H-M   'P 1'
#
loop_
_entity.id
_entity.type
_entity.pdbx_description
1 polymer ?
#
loop_
_entity_poly.entity_id
_entity_poly.type
_entity_poly.pdbx_seq_one_letter_code
_entity_poly.pdbx_strand_id
1 'polypeptide(L)' 'MTICTYNARTLASEAAIEDLMMQAKKIKYDVIGMTETRRRHPLNAVFETGEELFLGTCDSRGVGGVGVLVNSMTKKHRVF' A
#
# COMPACT_ATOMS: atom_id res chain seq x y z
N MET A 1 11.54 12.92 2.36
CA MET A 1 10.57 12.22 1.52
C MET A 1 11.19 10.91 1.10
N THR A 2 10.63 9.79 1.51
CA THR A 2 11.14 8.43 1.30
C THR A 2 10.10 7.62 0.55
N ILE A 3 10.47 7.17 -0.65
CA ILE A 3 9.63 6.33 -1.51
C ILE A 3 10.26 4.96 -1.59
N CYS A 4 9.48 3.93 -1.28
CA CYS A 4 9.89 2.54 -1.36
C CYS A 4 9.12 1.80 -2.45
N THR A 5 9.73 0.80 -3.06
CA THR A 5 9.05 -0.12 -3.97
C THR A 5 9.01 -1.50 -3.35
N TYR A 6 7.85 -2.14 -3.38
CA TYR A 6 7.64 -3.48 -2.85
C TYR A 6 6.93 -4.36 -3.87
N ASN A 7 7.45 -5.55 -4.09
CA ASN A 7 6.74 -6.57 -4.85
C ASN A 7 5.92 -7.40 -3.86
N ALA A 8 4.60 -7.27 -3.94
CA ALA A 8 3.73 -7.82 -2.91
C ALA A 8 3.49 -9.32 -3.04
N ARG A 9 3.73 -9.89 -4.23
CA ARG A 9 3.39 -11.26 -4.65
C ARG A 9 1.89 -11.59 -4.59
N THR A 10 1.16 -11.10 -3.58
CA THR A 10 -0.30 -11.11 -3.45
C THR A 10 -0.75 -10.16 -2.33
N LEU A 11 -1.78 -9.36 -2.60
CA LEU A 11 -2.57 -8.58 -1.63
C LEU A 11 -4.08 -8.81 -1.86
N ALA A 12 -4.42 -10.03 -2.29
CA ALA A 12 -5.80 -10.40 -2.59
C ALA A 12 -6.65 -10.62 -1.32
N SER A 13 -6.02 -10.94 -0.18
CA SER A 13 -6.69 -11.17 1.10
C SER A 13 -6.47 -10.02 2.08
N GLU A 14 -7.40 -9.86 3.03
CA GLU A 14 -7.27 -8.90 4.14
C GLU A 14 -6.06 -9.22 5.02
N ALA A 15 -5.82 -10.50 5.32
CA ALA A 15 -4.65 -10.93 6.08
C ALA A 15 -3.31 -10.50 5.43
N ALA A 16 -3.20 -10.57 4.10
CA ALA A 16 -1.98 -10.10 3.40
C ALA A 16 -1.80 -8.58 3.49
N ILE A 17 -2.90 -7.82 3.56
CA ILE A 17 -2.88 -6.38 3.77
C ILE A 17 -2.48 -6.08 5.22
N GLU A 18 -3.00 -6.80 6.21
CA GLU A 18 -2.60 -6.66 7.61
C GLU A 18 -1.11 -6.94 7.83
N ASP A 19 -0.59 -8.00 7.21
CA ASP A 19 0.84 -8.34 7.23
C ASP A 19 1.69 -7.22 6.63
N LEU A 20 1.28 -6.66 5.48
CA LEU A 20 1.93 -5.50 4.87
C LEU A 20 1.95 -4.31 5.85
N MET A 21 0.83 -3.99 6.49
CA MET A 21 0.75 -2.88 7.44
C MET A 21 1.65 -3.13 8.66
N MET A 22 1.72 -4.36 9.16
CA MET A 22 2.59 -4.72 10.28
C MET A 22 4.07 -4.59 9.91
N GLN A 23 4.45 -4.93 8.68
CA GLN A 23 5.82 -4.77 8.18
C GLN A 23 6.16 -3.31 7.89
N ALA A 24 5.25 -2.57 7.26
CA ALA A 24 5.44 -1.17 6.92
C ALA A 24 5.73 -0.33 8.17
N LYS A 25 5.06 -0.62 9.29
CA LYS A 25 5.33 0.02 10.61
C LYS A 25 6.78 -0.09 11.08
N LYS A 26 7.56 -1.05 10.58
CA LYS A 26 8.96 -1.28 10.99
C LYS A 26 9.97 -0.45 10.19
N ILE A 27 9.55 0.19 9.10
CA ILE A 27 10.42 0.97 8.22
C ILE A 27 9.98 2.43 8.17
N LYS A 28 10.90 3.33 7.82
CA LYS A 28 10.56 4.73 7.54
C LYS A 28 10.15 4.86 6.08
N TYR A 29 8.95 5.35 5.81
CA TYR A 29 8.43 5.59 4.47
C TYR A 29 7.44 6.75 4.48
N ASP A 30 7.36 7.47 3.37
CA ASP A 30 6.25 8.38 3.08
C ASP A 30 5.29 7.76 2.06
N VAL A 31 5.83 6.99 1.09
CA VAL A 31 5.04 6.28 0.08
C VAL A 31 5.67 4.91 -0.20
N ILE A 32 4.84 3.86 -0.30
CA ILE A 32 5.23 2.54 -0.80
C ILE A 32 4.48 2.28 -2.11
N GLY A 33 5.20 2.22 -3.22
CA GLY A 33 4.69 1.74 -4.50
C GLY A 33 4.76 0.21 -4.56
N MET A 34 3.67 -0.42 -5.00
CA MET A 34 3.53 -1.88 -5.00
C MET A 34 3.22 -2.43 -6.38
N THR A 35 3.80 -3.60 -6.66
CA THR A 35 3.54 -4.39 -7.88
C THR A 35 3.11 -5.80 -7.50
N GLU A 36 2.43 -6.49 -8.41
CA GLU A 36 1.89 -7.84 -8.21
C GLU A 36 0.94 -7.94 -7.01
N THR A 37 0.03 -6.97 -6.87
CA THR A 37 -1.02 -7.00 -5.83
C THR A 37 -2.03 -8.13 -6.06
N ARG A 38 -2.20 -8.56 -7.32
CA ARG A 38 -3.09 -9.67 -7.73
C ARG A 38 -4.53 -9.55 -7.23
N ARG A 39 -5.00 -8.33 -6.95
CA ARG A 39 -6.35 -8.08 -6.45
C ARG A 39 -7.31 -7.91 -7.63
N ARG A 40 -8.42 -8.67 -7.64
CA ARG A 40 -9.39 -8.61 -8.74
C ARG A 40 -10.27 -7.35 -8.74
N HIS A 41 -10.51 -6.81 -7.55
CA HIS A 41 -11.31 -5.62 -7.36
C HIS A 41 -10.44 -4.51 -6.78
N PRO A 42 -10.65 -3.26 -7.22
CA PRO A 42 -9.91 -2.15 -6.65
C PRO A 42 -10.26 -2.03 -5.16
N LEU A 43 -9.32 -1.56 -4.36
CA LEU A 43 -9.53 -1.32 -2.93
C LEU A 43 -8.95 0.03 -2.58
N ASN A 44 -9.76 0.86 -1.93
CA ASN A 44 -9.31 2.09 -1.30
C ASN A 44 -9.66 1.99 0.18
N ALA A 45 -8.67 2.15 1.05
CA ALA A 45 -8.85 2.08 2.49
C ALA A 45 -8.04 3.17 3.18
N VAL A 46 -8.61 3.75 4.23
CA VAL A 46 -7.92 4.66 5.14
C VAL A 46 -7.90 3.99 6.50
N PHE A 47 -6.72 3.81 7.07
CA PHE A 47 -6.56 3.17 8.37
C PHE A 47 -6.70 4.19 9.50
N GLU A 48 -6.98 3.73 10.71
CA GLU A 48 -7.08 4.60 11.91
C GLU A 48 -5.80 5.39 12.16
N THR A 49 -4.66 4.84 11.75
CA THR A 49 -3.34 5.46 11.83
C THR A 49 -3.11 6.55 10.77
N GLY A 50 -4.06 6.75 9.85
CA GLY A 50 -4.04 7.81 8.84
C GLY A 50 -3.34 7.44 7.54
N GLU A 51 -2.76 6.24 7.43
CA GLU A 51 -2.25 5.74 6.15
C GLU A 51 -3.40 5.45 5.18
N GLU A 52 -3.17 5.77 3.91
CA GLU A 52 -4.12 5.54 2.82
C GLU A 52 -3.56 4.49 1.87
N LEU A 53 -4.36 3.45 1.60
CA LEU A 53 -4.03 2.35 0.71
C LEU A 53 -4.93 2.38 -0.53
N PHE A 54 -4.30 2.36 -1.69
CA PHE A 54 -4.93 2.23 -2.99
C PHE A 54 -4.41 0.97 -3.67
N LEU A 55 -5.29 0.04 -4.04
CA LEU A 55 -4.96 -1.14 -4.83
C LEU A 55 -5.75 -1.10 -6.14
N GLY A 56 -5.02 -1.12 -7.24
CA GLY A 56 -5.55 -1.36 -8.57
C GLY A 56 -5.81 -2.84 -8.84
N THR A 57 -6.52 -3.11 -9.93
CA THR A 57 -6.89 -4.46 -10.33
C THR A 57 -5.78 -5.17 -11.08
N CYS A 58 -5.70 -6.49 -10.94
CA CYS A 58 -4.96 -7.35 -11.85
C CYS A 58 -5.73 -7.58 -13.16
N ASP A 59 -5.05 -8.15 -14.16
CA ASP A 59 -5.68 -8.53 -15.43
C ASP A 59 -6.66 -9.72 -15.26
N SER A 60 -7.34 -10.11 -16.34
CA SER A 60 -8.27 -11.25 -16.33
C SER A 60 -7.64 -12.59 -15.93
N ARG A 61 -6.32 -12.71 -16.03
CA ARG A 61 -5.55 -13.91 -15.63
C ARG A 61 -5.15 -13.87 -14.16
N GLY A 62 -5.49 -12.81 -13.43
CA GLY A 62 -5.08 -12.61 -12.05
C GLY A 62 -3.63 -12.13 -11.91
N VAL A 63 -2.99 -11.71 -13.01
CA VAL A 63 -1.57 -11.34 -13.04
C VAL A 63 -1.42 -9.82 -12.96
N GLY A 64 -0.39 -9.37 -12.25
CA GLY A 64 -0.08 -7.96 -12.09
C GLY A 64 -0.90 -7.29 -10.99
N GLY A 65 -1.41 -6.10 -11.29
CA GLY A 65 -1.99 -5.20 -10.28
C GLY A 65 -0.91 -4.33 -9.64
N VAL A 66 -1.29 -3.08 -9.41
CA VAL A 66 -0.45 -2.04 -8.79
C VAL A 66 -1.12 -1.54 -7.52
N GLY A 67 -0.34 -0.98 -6.62
CA GLY A 67 -0.89 -0.34 -5.43
C GLY A 67 0.03 0.73 -4.85
N VAL A 68 -0.52 1.58 -4.00
CA VAL A 68 0.21 2.63 -3.31
C VAL A 68 -0.26 2.68 -1.86
N LEU A 69 0.67 2.69 -0.91
CA LEU A 69 0.43 3.00 0.49
C LEU A 69 1.07 4.36 0.80
N VAL A 70 0.28 5.31 1.29
CA VAL A 70 0.74 6.67 1.64
C VAL A 70 0.65 6.86 3.13
N ASN A 71 1.74 7.32 3.75
CA ASN A 71 1.72 7.73 5.15
C ASN A 71 1.38 9.22 5.25
N SER A 72 0.14 9.53 5.60
CA SER A 72 -0.33 10.92 5.73
C SER A 72 0.14 11.59 7.03
N MET A 73 0.60 10.83 8.03
CA MET A 73 1.02 11.35 9.33
C MET A 73 2.39 12.06 9.29
N THR A 74 3.22 11.79 8.28
CA THR A 74 4.48 12.53 8.07
C THR A 74 4.27 13.95 7.55
N LYS A 75 3.02 14.38 7.29
CA LYS A 75 2.67 15.77 6.90
C LYS A 75 2.14 16.66 8.04
N LYS A 76 2.35 16.34 9.32
CA LYS A 76 2.01 17.28 10.41
C LYS A 76 3.01 18.40 10.68
N HIS A 77 4.18 18.47 10.03
CA HIS A 77 5.00 19.69 10.00
C HIS A 77 5.85 19.80 8.73
N ARG A 78 5.33 20.52 7.73
CA ARG A 78 6.16 21.40 6.91
C ARG A 78 5.43 22.74 6.80
N VAL A 79 5.65 23.57 7.83
CA VAL A 79 5.52 25.02 7.68
C VAL A 79 6.71 25.43 6.83
N PHE A 80 6.46 25.63 5.53
CA PHE A 80 7.03 26.66 4.67
C PHE A 80 6.01 26.94 3.59
#